data_AF-A0A9E3SQ64-F1
#
_entry.id   AF-A0A9E3SQ64-F1
#
_cell.length_a   1.000
_cell.length_b   1.000
_cell.length_c   1.000
_cell.angle_alpha   90.00
_cell.angle_beta   90.00
_cell.angle_gamma   90.00
#
_symmetry.space_group_name_H-M   'P 1'
#
loop_
_entity.id
_entity.type
_entity.pdbx_description
1 polymer ?
#
loop_
_entity_poly.entity_id
_entity_poly.type
_entity_poly.pdbx_seq_one_letter_code
_entity_poly.pdbx_strand_id
1 'polypeptide(L)'
;ADLQERASKRNRDVVARVNAYLDPVKLDYDQDVMPLAPAGNPTERHIVLAYAEAVEREVQNPVEFWSRKLDLSADEVAKVIHDAAKFQNLVRQKLMKRGGVGYVQPDSGSFPSVEAVNDLTLACGALPCAAWLDGTSTGEQAMGELLQLLISKGAAALNIVPDRNWNIADAETKKLKLGKLYEIVQLAQELDLPLNIGTEMNSFGQKLVDDFDAPELEPVRQAFMDGAMFIYGHTVLQRECGMGYQSEWAQTQLPTRRERNTFYTRVGYLVPGGEIRVALEPTMSASEVLGKLEN
;
A
#
# COMPACT_ATOMS: atom_id res chain seq x y z
N ALA A 1 1.56 -16.72 -12.09
CA ALA A 1 2.48 -17.80 -11.69
C ALA A 1 3.80 -17.25 -11.17
N ASP A 2 4.54 -16.43 -11.93
CA ASP A 2 5.86 -15.90 -11.55
C ASP A 2 5.89 -15.10 -10.22
N LEU A 3 4.88 -14.28 -9.94
CA LEU A 3 4.86 -13.44 -8.73
C LEU A 3 4.83 -14.23 -7.42
N GLN A 4 3.99 -15.27 -7.35
CA GLN A 4 3.84 -16.11 -6.18
C GLN A 4 5.09 -16.95 -5.96
N GLU A 5 5.65 -17.51 -7.05
CA GLU A 5 6.87 -18.31 -6.98
C GLU A 5 8.07 -17.51 -6.46
N ARG A 6 8.26 -16.26 -6.93
CA ARG A 6 9.29 -15.35 -6.41
C ARG A 6 9.09 -15.05 -4.93
N ALA A 7 7.86 -14.78 -4.51
CA ALA A 7 7.54 -14.52 -3.11
C ALA A 7 7.85 -15.75 -2.22
N SER A 8 7.46 -16.95 -2.67
CA SER A 8 7.75 -18.21 -1.96
C SER A 8 9.25 -18.50 -1.91
N LYS A 9 10.00 -18.27 -3.00
CA LYS A 9 11.46 -18.43 -3.02
C LYS A 9 12.13 -17.53 -1.99
N ARG A 10 11.78 -16.24 -1.97
CA ARG A 10 12.29 -15.29 -0.98
C ARG A 10 11.99 -15.73 0.44
N ASN A 11 10.77 -16.19 0.71
CA ASN A 11 10.39 -16.66 2.04
C ASN A 11 11.23 -17.89 2.47
N ARG A 12 11.54 -18.83 1.56
CA ARG A 12 12.44 -19.95 1.85
C ARG A 12 13.86 -19.48 2.16
N ASP A 13 14.38 -18.50 1.42
CA ASP A 13 15.70 -17.91 1.69
C ASP A 13 15.77 -17.24 3.06
N VAL A 14 14.69 -16.56 3.47
CA VAL A 14 14.55 -15.98 4.83
C VAL A 14 14.55 -17.09 5.88
N VAL A 15 13.74 -18.13 5.71
CA VAL A 15 13.70 -19.28 6.65
C VAL A 15 15.07 -19.95 6.77
N ALA A 16 15.80 -20.15 5.68
CA ALA A 16 17.14 -20.73 5.73
C ALA A 16 18.11 -19.92 6.62
N ARG A 17 18.10 -18.59 6.50
CA ARG A 17 18.93 -17.68 7.31
C ARG A 17 18.50 -17.69 8.78
N VAL A 18 17.19 -17.64 9.01
CA VAL A 18 16.64 -17.59 10.38
C VAL A 18 16.84 -18.95 11.08
N ASN A 19 16.71 -20.07 10.39
CA ASN A 19 17.06 -21.40 10.89
C ASN A 19 18.52 -21.49 11.34
N ALA A 20 19.45 -20.97 10.54
CA ALA A 20 20.87 -20.96 10.91
C ALA A 20 21.11 -20.13 12.17
N TYR A 21 20.36 -19.03 12.33
CA TYR A 21 20.47 -18.17 13.50
C TYR A 21 19.79 -18.73 14.76
N LEU A 22 18.62 -19.35 14.61
CA LEU A 22 17.81 -19.89 15.70
C LEU A 22 18.17 -21.34 16.10
N ASP A 23 19.25 -21.89 15.55
CA ASP A 23 19.76 -23.22 15.92
C ASP A 23 19.80 -23.41 17.46
N PRO A 24 19.26 -24.54 17.99
CA PRO A 24 18.85 -25.75 17.25
C PRO A 24 17.44 -25.73 16.64
N VAL A 25 16.62 -24.71 16.87
CA VAL A 25 15.24 -24.66 16.36
C VAL A 25 15.23 -24.35 14.86
N LYS A 26 14.54 -25.21 14.09
CA LYS A 26 14.48 -25.14 12.63
C LYS A 26 13.06 -25.37 12.14
N LEU A 27 12.68 -24.64 11.10
CA LEU A 27 11.45 -24.84 10.36
C LEU A 27 11.72 -25.41 8.97
N ASP A 28 10.84 -26.29 8.52
CA ASP A 28 10.61 -26.58 7.11
C ASP A 28 9.52 -25.62 6.60
N TYR A 29 9.84 -24.80 5.58
CA TYR A 29 8.88 -23.82 5.08
C TYR A 29 7.59 -24.44 4.55
N ASP A 30 7.69 -25.58 3.86
CA ASP A 30 6.56 -26.22 3.20
C ASP A 30 5.68 -26.98 4.19
N GLN A 31 6.25 -27.51 5.27
CA GLN A 31 5.50 -28.23 6.31
C GLN A 31 5.02 -27.32 7.44
N ASP A 32 5.83 -26.37 7.89
CA ASP A 32 5.54 -25.58 9.09
C ASP A 32 4.91 -24.22 8.79
N VAL A 33 5.18 -23.64 7.61
CA VAL A 33 4.74 -22.26 7.28
C VAL A 33 3.61 -22.26 6.26
N MET A 34 3.68 -23.07 5.20
CA MET A 34 2.67 -23.10 4.14
C MET A 34 1.26 -23.41 4.65
N PRO A 35 1.04 -24.37 5.57
CA PRO A 35 -0.30 -24.66 6.09
C PRO A 35 -0.93 -23.51 6.87
N LEU A 36 -0.13 -22.57 7.39
CA LEU A 36 -0.61 -21.40 8.14
C LEU A 36 -1.27 -20.35 7.23
N ALA A 37 -1.09 -20.44 5.91
CA ALA A 37 -1.68 -19.52 4.94
C ALA A 37 -2.67 -20.26 4.02
N PRO A 38 -3.96 -20.37 4.38
CA PRO A 38 -4.97 -21.13 3.62
C PRO A 38 -5.10 -20.73 2.14
N ALA A 39 -4.79 -19.48 1.80
CA ALA A 39 -4.80 -18.97 0.43
C ALA A 39 -3.48 -19.22 -0.34
N GLY A 40 -2.54 -19.96 0.24
CA GLY A 40 -1.26 -20.31 -0.40
C GLY A 40 -0.26 -19.15 -0.54
N ASN A 41 -0.43 -18.07 0.23
CA ASN A 41 0.44 -16.89 0.19
C ASN A 41 0.99 -16.54 1.58
N PRO A 42 1.93 -17.33 2.13
CA PRO A 42 2.53 -17.03 3.42
C PRO A 42 3.30 -15.71 3.39
N THR A 43 3.32 -15.04 4.54
CA THR A 43 3.97 -13.75 4.75
C THR A 43 5.00 -13.85 5.88
N GLU A 44 5.81 -12.80 6.08
CA GLU A 44 6.73 -12.70 7.23
C GLU A 44 6.03 -13.02 8.56
N ARG A 45 4.74 -12.66 8.71
CA ARG A 45 3.97 -12.93 9.95
C ARG A 45 3.75 -14.42 10.18
N HIS A 46 3.49 -15.19 9.12
CA HIS A 46 3.31 -16.64 9.22
C HIS A 46 4.63 -17.33 9.60
N ILE A 47 5.76 -16.86 9.04
CA ILE A 47 7.10 -17.38 9.39
C ILE A 47 7.40 -17.12 10.88
N VAL A 48 7.13 -15.91 11.37
CA VAL A 48 7.38 -15.55 12.77
C VAL A 48 6.47 -16.34 13.72
N LEU A 49 5.20 -16.54 13.35
CA LEU A 49 4.28 -17.39 14.10
C LEU A 49 4.83 -18.82 14.23
N ALA A 50 5.24 -19.43 13.11
CA ALA A 50 5.78 -20.79 13.11
C ALA A 50 7.03 -20.92 14.01
N TYR A 51 7.92 -19.92 14.02
CA TYR A 51 9.09 -19.94 14.91
C TYR A 51 8.71 -19.79 16.38
N ALA A 52 7.74 -18.92 16.69
CA ALA A 52 7.25 -18.76 18.06
C ALA A 52 6.69 -20.09 18.59
N GLU A 53 5.85 -20.76 17.80
CA GLU A 53 5.25 -22.06 18.14
C GLU A 53 6.31 -23.18 18.24
N ALA A 54 7.28 -23.21 17.32
CA ALA A 54 8.36 -24.20 17.36
C ALA A 54 9.24 -24.05 18.61
N VAL A 55 9.61 -22.82 18.98
CA VAL A 55 10.38 -22.57 20.21
C VAL A 55 9.57 -22.94 21.45
N GLU A 56 8.28 -22.60 21.50
CA GLU A 56 7.41 -22.97 22.63
C GLU A 56 7.30 -24.49 22.81
N ARG A 57 7.27 -25.23 21.70
CA ARG A 57 7.20 -26.70 21.71
C ARG A 57 8.51 -27.39 22.06
N GLU A 58 9.64 -26.90 21.52
CA GLU A 58 10.91 -27.63 21.51
C GLU A 58 11.90 -27.17 22.58
N VAL A 59 11.72 -25.97 23.13
CA VAL A 59 12.66 -25.35 24.05
C VAL A 59 12.09 -25.33 25.47
N GLN A 60 12.82 -25.91 26.42
CA GLN A 60 12.40 -25.97 27.83
C GLN A 60 12.25 -24.58 28.48
N ASN A 61 13.10 -23.62 28.11
CA ASN A 61 13.05 -22.25 28.60
C ASN A 61 12.99 -21.25 27.42
N PRO A 62 11.80 -20.98 26.87
CA PRO A 62 11.63 -20.05 25.75
C PRO A 62 12.12 -18.64 26.07
N VAL A 63 11.95 -18.16 27.30
CA VAL A 63 12.37 -16.81 27.71
C VAL A 63 13.88 -16.64 27.57
N GLU A 64 14.66 -17.60 28.09
CA GLU A 64 16.11 -17.57 27.99
C GLU A 64 16.60 -17.70 26.55
N PHE A 65 15.96 -18.57 25.76
CA PHE A 65 16.29 -18.74 24.35
C PHE A 65 16.09 -17.44 23.57
N TRP A 66 14.91 -16.82 23.70
CA TRP A 66 14.61 -15.57 23.01
C TRP A 66 15.44 -14.41 23.52
N SER A 67 15.73 -14.34 24.83
CA SER A 67 16.64 -13.34 25.41
C SER A 67 18.01 -13.40 24.73
N ARG A 68 18.59 -14.60 24.60
CA ARG A 68 19.88 -14.80 23.93
C ARG A 68 19.82 -14.50 22.44
N LYS A 69 18.79 -14.97 21.73
CA LYS A 69 18.68 -14.82 20.27
C LYS A 69 18.23 -13.43 19.84
N LEU A 70 17.57 -12.65 20.67
CA LEU A 70 17.10 -11.29 20.29
C LEU A 70 17.97 -10.18 20.87
N ASP A 71 19.00 -10.55 21.65
CA ASP A 71 19.85 -9.64 22.41
C ASP A 71 18.99 -8.69 23.26
N LEU A 72 18.22 -9.30 24.17
CA LEU A 72 17.29 -8.65 25.09
C LEU A 72 17.46 -9.25 26.49
N SER A 73 17.10 -8.52 27.53
CA SER A 73 17.03 -9.09 28.88
C SER A 73 15.88 -10.11 29.00
N ALA A 74 16.03 -11.07 29.92
CA ALA A 74 14.98 -12.05 30.22
C ALA A 74 13.68 -11.37 30.67
N ASP A 75 13.78 -10.27 31.43
CA ASP A 75 12.63 -9.48 31.90
C ASP A 75 11.88 -8.82 30.75
N GLU A 76 12.58 -8.29 29.74
CA GLU A 76 11.95 -7.71 28.55
C GLU A 76 11.16 -8.76 27.77
N VAL A 77 11.74 -9.95 27.59
CA VAL A 77 11.06 -11.06 26.89
C VAL A 77 9.86 -11.55 27.70
N ALA A 78 10.03 -11.81 29.01
CA ALA A 78 8.97 -12.32 29.87
C ALA A 78 7.74 -11.41 29.92
N LYS A 79 7.93 -10.09 29.83
CA LYS A 79 6.84 -9.10 29.79
C LYS A 79 5.95 -9.22 28.56
N VAL A 80 6.47 -9.72 27.44
CA VAL A 80 5.76 -9.72 26.16
C VAL A 80 5.45 -11.11 25.62
N ILE A 81 6.18 -12.16 26.04
CA ILE A 81 6.08 -13.50 25.45
C ILE A 81 4.67 -14.12 25.52
N HIS A 82 3.87 -13.72 26.51
CA HIS A 82 2.48 -14.18 26.67
C HIS A 82 1.45 -13.33 25.90
N ASP A 83 1.86 -12.20 25.31
CA ASP A 83 1.04 -11.40 24.41
C ASP A 83 1.48 -11.71 22.97
N ALA A 84 0.78 -12.64 22.33
CA ALA A 84 1.15 -13.15 21.00
C ALA A 84 1.37 -12.02 19.98
N ALA A 85 0.53 -10.98 20.00
CA ALA A 85 0.65 -9.87 19.06
C ALA A 85 1.90 -9.02 19.33
N LYS A 86 2.16 -8.65 20.59
CA LYS A 86 3.36 -7.89 20.94
C LYS A 86 4.63 -8.71 20.70
N PHE A 87 4.60 -9.99 21.07
CA PHE A 87 5.75 -10.87 20.93
C PHE A 87 6.12 -11.11 19.46
N GLN A 88 5.16 -11.46 18.61
CA GLN A 88 5.43 -11.65 17.19
C GLN A 88 5.93 -10.35 16.52
N ASN A 89 5.40 -9.18 16.93
CA ASN A 89 5.91 -7.91 16.43
C ASN A 89 7.38 -7.66 16.83
N LEU A 90 7.75 -7.98 18.08
CA LEU A 90 9.12 -7.88 18.58
C LEU A 90 10.07 -8.82 17.82
N VAL A 91 9.71 -10.10 17.69
CA VAL A 91 10.51 -11.10 16.97
C VAL A 91 10.68 -10.68 15.51
N ARG A 92 9.60 -10.25 14.85
CA ARG A 92 9.65 -9.75 13.46
C ARG A 92 10.56 -8.52 13.33
N GLN A 93 10.48 -7.59 14.27
CA GLN A 93 11.33 -6.39 14.27
C GLN A 93 12.81 -6.74 14.41
N LYS A 94 13.16 -7.67 15.30
CA LYS A 94 14.55 -8.08 15.56
C LYS A 94 15.13 -8.97 14.46
N LEU A 95 14.34 -9.88 13.90
CA LEU A 95 14.83 -10.87 12.95
C LEU A 95 14.64 -10.47 11.48
N MET A 96 13.51 -9.87 11.11
CA MET A 96 13.12 -9.73 9.70
C MET A 96 13.32 -8.32 9.13
N LYS A 97 13.44 -7.29 9.98
CA LYS A 97 13.64 -5.90 9.54
C LYS A 97 15.11 -5.54 9.37
N ARG A 98 15.38 -4.40 8.72
CA ARG A 98 16.73 -3.93 8.39
C ARG A 98 17.67 -4.06 9.60
N GLY A 99 18.76 -4.81 9.44
CA GLY A 99 19.71 -5.13 10.50
C GLY A 99 19.50 -6.50 11.16
N GLY A 100 18.33 -7.13 10.99
CA GLY A 100 18.04 -8.49 11.41
C GLY A 100 18.53 -9.55 10.42
N VAL A 101 18.70 -10.78 10.90
CA VAL A 101 19.30 -11.90 10.14
C VAL A 101 18.49 -12.37 8.94
N GLY A 102 17.16 -12.21 8.99
CA GLY A 102 16.24 -12.50 7.91
C GLY A 102 16.09 -11.35 6.90
N TYR A 103 16.67 -10.18 7.18
CA TYR A 103 16.61 -9.07 6.24
C TYR A 103 17.54 -9.28 5.06
N VAL A 104 16.95 -9.24 3.86
CA VAL A 104 17.68 -9.21 2.60
C VAL A 104 17.38 -7.87 1.95
N GLN A 105 18.44 -7.13 1.61
CA GLN A 105 18.27 -5.90 0.86
C GLN A 105 17.68 -6.26 -0.52
N PRO A 106 16.54 -5.67 -0.90
CA PRO A 106 15.97 -5.93 -2.21
C PRO A 106 16.89 -5.49 -3.35
N ASP A 107 16.91 -6.28 -4.41
CA ASP A 107 17.51 -5.98 -5.70
C ASP A 107 16.44 -5.96 -6.82
N SER A 108 16.86 -5.74 -8.07
CA SER A 108 15.96 -5.68 -9.22
C SER A 108 15.24 -7.01 -9.52
N GLY A 109 15.66 -8.14 -8.94
CA GLY A 109 15.00 -9.44 -9.07
C GLY A 109 14.03 -9.75 -7.92
N SER A 110 14.10 -9.00 -6.82
CA SER A 110 13.39 -9.27 -5.57
C SER A 110 11.89 -8.99 -5.62
N PHE A 111 11.46 -8.14 -6.55
CA PHE A 111 10.07 -7.75 -6.76
C PHE A 111 9.76 -7.76 -8.27
N PRO A 112 8.49 -7.88 -8.67
CA PRO A 112 8.11 -7.63 -10.05
C PRO A 112 8.49 -6.22 -10.50
N SER A 113 8.67 -6.07 -11.82
CA SER A 113 8.77 -4.75 -12.41
C SER A 113 7.47 -3.97 -12.24
N VAL A 114 7.56 -2.64 -12.28
CA VAL A 114 6.39 -1.76 -12.21
C VAL A 114 5.42 -2.07 -13.34
N GLU A 115 5.94 -2.37 -14.54
CA GLU A 115 5.15 -2.75 -15.71
C GLU A 115 4.33 -4.01 -15.45
N ALA A 116 4.93 -5.06 -14.89
CA ALA A 116 4.21 -6.31 -14.62
C ALA A 116 3.08 -6.11 -13.59
N VAL A 117 3.28 -5.24 -12.60
CA VAL A 117 2.24 -4.88 -11.62
C VAL A 117 1.15 -4.04 -12.27
N ASN A 118 1.53 -3.10 -13.13
CA ASN A 118 0.59 -2.25 -13.85
C ASN A 118 -0.26 -3.06 -14.83
N ASP A 119 0.33 -3.99 -15.59
CA ASP A 119 -0.39 -4.89 -16.50
C ASP A 119 -1.45 -5.71 -15.76
N LEU A 120 -1.10 -6.27 -14.60
CA LEU A 120 -2.06 -6.96 -13.74
C LEU A 120 -3.18 -6.04 -13.26
N THR A 121 -2.83 -4.81 -12.86
CA THR A 121 -3.79 -3.82 -12.37
C THR A 121 -4.78 -3.41 -13.47
N LEU A 122 -4.27 -3.18 -14.68
CA LEU A 122 -5.06 -2.84 -15.87
C LEU A 122 -5.96 -3.99 -16.31
N ALA A 123 -5.49 -5.24 -16.22
CA ALA A 123 -6.29 -6.42 -16.53
C ALA A 123 -7.51 -6.56 -15.61
N CYS A 124 -7.44 -6.03 -14.39
CA CYS A 124 -8.57 -5.93 -13.45
C CYS A 124 -9.49 -4.72 -13.72
N GLY A 125 -9.20 -3.90 -14.74
CA GLY A 125 -9.89 -2.64 -14.99
C GLY A 125 -9.61 -1.57 -13.93
N ALA A 126 -8.56 -1.73 -13.13
CA ALA A 126 -8.20 -0.85 -12.01
C ALA A 126 -7.16 0.22 -12.42
N LEU A 127 -6.91 1.15 -11.51
CA LEU A 127 -5.96 2.26 -11.70
C LEU A 127 -4.60 1.89 -11.09
N PRO A 128 -3.51 1.86 -11.88
CA PRO A 128 -2.17 1.78 -11.33
C PRO A 128 -1.84 3.04 -10.53
N CYS A 129 -1.36 2.89 -9.31
CA CYS A 129 -1.01 4.02 -8.43
C CYS A 129 0.47 4.05 -8.11
N ALA A 130 1.08 5.24 -8.22
CA ALA A 130 2.35 5.52 -7.57
C ALA A 130 2.11 5.69 -6.06
N ALA A 131 3.08 5.35 -5.22
CA ALA A 131 2.98 5.56 -3.78
C ALA A 131 4.02 6.60 -3.35
N TRP A 132 3.63 7.43 -2.38
CA TRP A 132 4.52 8.39 -1.73
C TRP A 132 4.38 8.26 -0.22
N LEU A 133 5.50 8.30 0.49
CA LEU A 133 5.58 8.09 1.94
C LEU A 133 5.65 9.41 2.70
N ASP A 134 6.74 10.16 2.57
CA ASP A 134 6.94 11.38 3.34
C ASP A 134 7.92 12.42 2.79
N GLY A 135 8.48 12.19 1.60
CA GLY A 135 9.36 13.12 0.93
C GLY A 135 10.79 13.14 1.48
N THR A 136 11.15 12.25 2.41
CA THR A 136 12.46 12.29 3.08
C THR A 136 13.47 11.29 2.51
N SER A 137 13.01 10.25 1.80
CA SER A 137 13.92 9.30 1.16
C SER A 137 14.66 9.93 -0.03
N THR A 138 15.85 9.41 -0.37
CA THR A 138 16.62 9.90 -1.51
C THR A 138 15.83 9.85 -2.83
N GLY A 139 14.98 8.83 -3.02
CA GLY A 139 14.12 8.74 -4.20
C GLY A 139 13.02 9.82 -4.21
N GLU A 140 12.37 10.04 -3.07
CA GLU A 140 11.30 11.05 -2.97
C GLU A 140 11.83 12.49 -2.92
N GLN A 141 13.11 12.70 -2.66
CA GLN A 141 13.75 14.01 -2.87
C GLN A 141 13.80 14.40 -4.36
N ALA A 142 13.73 13.42 -5.27
CA ALA A 142 13.67 13.61 -6.72
C ALA A 142 12.28 13.25 -7.29
N MET A 143 11.21 13.60 -6.56
CA MET A 143 9.86 13.11 -6.86
C MET A 143 9.33 13.50 -8.25
N GLY A 144 9.75 14.65 -8.80
CA GLY A 144 9.40 15.06 -10.16
C GLY A 144 9.85 14.05 -11.21
N GLU A 145 11.12 13.63 -11.15
CA GLU A 145 11.68 12.62 -12.05
C GLU A 145 11.05 11.24 -11.80
N LEU A 146 10.86 10.87 -10.53
CA LEU A 146 10.25 9.61 -10.15
C LEU A 146 8.80 9.49 -10.64
N LEU A 147 7.98 10.54 -10.46
CA LEU A 147 6.60 10.55 -10.94
C LEU A 147 6.55 10.51 -12.47
N GLN A 148 7.38 11.28 -13.18
CA GLN A 148 7.42 11.21 -14.64
C GLN A 148 7.77 9.80 -15.14
N LEU A 149 8.74 9.14 -14.49
CA LEU A 149 9.08 7.75 -14.78
C LEU A 149 7.89 6.81 -14.54
N LEU A 150 7.24 6.88 -13.37
CA LEU A 150 6.11 6.00 -13.03
C LEU A 150 4.88 6.27 -13.92
N ILE A 151 4.62 7.53 -14.25
CA ILE A 151 3.62 7.96 -15.20
C ILE A 151 3.89 7.36 -16.59
N SER A 152 5.14 7.42 -17.06
CA SER A 152 5.51 6.83 -18.36
C SER A 152 5.29 5.31 -18.41
N LYS A 153 5.27 4.65 -17.24
CA LYS A 153 4.97 3.23 -17.07
C LYS A 153 3.50 2.94 -16.80
N GLY A 154 2.62 3.95 -16.77
CA GLY A 154 1.18 3.79 -16.65
C GLY A 154 0.56 4.14 -15.30
N ALA A 155 1.30 4.75 -14.36
CA ALA A 155 0.70 5.28 -13.15
C ALA A 155 -0.37 6.34 -13.49
N ALA A 156 -1.58 6.15 -12.95
CA ALA A 156 -2.75 6.98 -13.19
C ALA A 156 -3.13 7.85 -11.98
N ALA A 157 -2.73 7.47 -10.77
CA ALA A 157 -2.99 8.21 -9.54
C ALA A 157 -1.81 8.13 -8.56
N LEU A 158 -1.83 8.97 -7.52
CA LEU A 158 -0.85 8.99 -6.45
C LEU A 158 -1.49 8.63 -5.10
N ASN A 159 -0.98 7.59 -4.46
CA ASN A 159 -1.38 7.16 -3.13
C ASN A 159 -0.59 7.90 -2.04
N ILE A 160 -1.30 8.47 -1.05
CA ILE A 160 -0.75 9.15 0.12
C ILE A 160 -1.48 8.66 1.38
N VAL A 161 -0.77 8.54 2.51
CA VAL A 161 -1.37 8.30 3.84
C VAL A 161 -1.17 9.57 4.67
N PRO A 162 -2.10 10.54 4.63
CA PRO A 162 -1.86 11.90 5.12
C PRO A 162 -1.47 11.98 6.60
N ASP A 163 -2.08 11.14 7.46
CA ASP A 163 -1.80 11.11 8.90
C ASP A 163 -0.29 10.96 9.22
N ARG A 164 0.49 10.30 8.35
CA ARG A 164 1.94 10.13 8.52
C ARG A 164 2.76 11.42 8.35
N ASN A 165 2.16 12.48 7.83
CA ASN A 165 2.87 13.69 7.41
C ASN A 165 2.52 14.91 8.26
N TRP A 166 1.38 14.90 8.98
CA TRP A 166 0.95 16.02 9.83
C TRP A 166 0.77 15.63 11.31
N ASN A 167 0.36 14.39 11.60
CA ASN A 167 0.08 13.92 12.97
C ASN A 167 1.37 13.43 13.64
N ILE A 168 2.31 14.36 13.85
CA ILE A 168 3.67 14.09 14.35
C ILE A 168 3.94 14.95 15.58
N ALA A 169 4.42 14.33 16.66
CA ALA A 169 4.68 15.02 17.92
C ALA A 169 5.91 15.94 17.88
N ASP A 170 6.97 15.52 17.19
CA ASP A 170 8.19 16.34 17.02
C ASP A 170 7.93 17.49 16.03
N ALA A 171 8.12 18.72 16.48
CA ALA A 171 7.74 19.92 15.74
C ALA A 171 8.56 20.12 14.46
N GLU A 172 9.86 19.83 14.48
CA GLU A 172 10.72 19.99 13.31
C GLU A 172 10.45 18.91 12.26
N THR A 173 10.27 17.66 12.70
CA THR A 173 9.84 16.56 11.81
C THR A 173 8.48 16.84 11.21
N LYS A 174 7.52 17.33 12.01
CA LYS A 174 6.19 17.71 11.54
C LYS A 174 6.29 18.80 10.47
N LYS A 175 7.03 19.87 10.75
CA LYS A 175 7.21 20.99 9.82
C LYS A 175 7.80 20.53 8.48
N LEU A 176 8.83 19.68 8.52
CA LEU A 176 9.45 19.13 7.31
C LEU A 176 8.46 18.28 6.51
N LYS A 177 7.85 17.27 7.13
CA LYS A 177 6.96 16.32 6.42
C LYS A 177 5.67 16.97 5.95
N LEU A 178 5.15 17.95 6.67
CA LEU A 178 3.99 18.73 6.25
C LEU A 178 4.32 19.62 5.04
N GLY A 179 5.50 20.27 5.04
CA GLY A 179 5.98 20.99 3.86
C GLY A 179 6.10 20.07 2.65
N LYS A 180 6.65 18.86 2.83
CA LYS A 180 6.74 17.84 1.78
C LYS A 180 5.38 17.34 1.30
N LEU A 181 4.38 17.25 2.17
CA LEU A 181 3.00 16.93 1.80
C LEU A 181 2.43 17.98 0.83
N TYR A 182 2.62 19.26 1.13
CA TYR A 182 2.15 20.35 0.25
C TYR A 182 2.87 20.34 -1.09
N GLU A 183 4.19 20.16 -1.08
CA GLU A 183 5.00 20.05 -2.31
C GLU A 183 4.51 18.90 -3.20
N ILE A 184 4.26 17.72 -2.64
CA ILE A 184 3.82 16.57 -3.44
C ILE A 184 2.39 16.73 -3.97
N VAL A 185 1.49 17.36 -3.20
CA VAL A 185 0.12 17.64 -3.67
C VAL A 185 0.14 18.64 -4.83
N GLN A 186 0.92 19.70 -4.72
CA GLN A 186 1.11 20.65 -5.82
C GLN A 186 1.68 19.97 -7.06
N LEU A 187 2.76 19.19 -6.91
CA LEU A 187 3.38 18.47 -8.02
C LEU A 187 2.40 17.48 -8.68
N ALA A 188 1.56 16.79 -7.90
CA ALA A 188 0.54 15.90 -8.43
C ALA A 188 -0.47 16.68 -9.29
N GLN A 189 -0.92 17.85 -8.85
CA GLN A 189 -1.81 18.71 -9.65
C GLN A 189 -1.15 19.19 -10.95
N GLU A 190 0.12 19.59 -10.91
CA GLU A 190 0.89 19.99 -12.09
C GLU A 190 1.03 18.86 -13.12
N LEU A 191 1.10 17.61 -12.66
CA LEU A 191 1.20 16.41 -13.48
C LEU A 191 -0.15 15.77 -13.83
N ASP A 192 -1.27 16.42 -13.47
CA ASP A 192 -2.62 15.89 -13.60
C ASP A 192 -2.76 14.49 -12.95
N LEU A 193 -2.19 14.26 -11.78
CA LEU A 193 -2.32 13.01 -11.01
C LEU A 193 -3.37 13.17 -9.89
N PRO A 194 -4.51 12.47 -9.97
CA PRO A 194 -5.47 12.41 -8.88
C PRO A 194 -4.89 11.75 -7.63
N LEU A 195 -5.37 12.18 -6.46
CA LEU A 195 -4.87 11.70 -5.17
C LEU A 195 -5.79 10.62 -4.62
N ASN A 196 -5.23 9.45 -4.34
CA ASN A 196 -5.88 8.40 -3.57
C ASN A 196 -5.35 8.45 -2.15
N ILE A 197 -6.22 8.63 -1.17
CA ILE A 197 -5.81 8.74 0.22
C ILE A 197 -6.57 7.79 1.11
N GLY A 198 -5.96 7.45 2.24
CA GLY A 198 -6.62 6.70 3.29
C GLY A 198 -5.67 6.33 4.41
N THR A 199 -6.21 5.73 5.45
CA THR A 199 -5.48 5.48 6.71
C THR A 199 -4.64 4.20 6.69
N GLU A 200 -4.69 3.42 5.61
CA GLU A 200 -4.04 2.10 5.41
C GLU A 200 -4.50 0.99 6.38
N MET A 201 -5.24 1.31 7.45
CA MET A 201 -5.90 0.42 8.44
C MET A 201 -5.18 -0.91 8.74
N ASN A 202 -3.85 -0.88 8.78
CA ASN A 202 -2.99 -2.06 8.87
C ASN A 202 -2.46 -2.30 10.29
N SER A 203 -2.76 -1.40 11.24
CA SER A 203 -2.27 -1.42 12.61
C SER A 203 -3.35 -0.98 13.61
N PHE A 204 -3.34 -1.54 14.81
CA PHE A 204 -4.24 -1.14 15.90
C PHE A 204 -4.10 0.35 16.23
N GLY A 205 -5.22 1.03 16.41
CA GLY A 205 -5.27 2.45 16.79
C GLY A 205 -5.30 3.43 15.61
N GLN A 206 -5.19 2.97 14.36
CA GLN A 206 -5.41 3.82 13.20
C GLN A 206 -6.88 4.24 13.09
N LYS A 207 -7.11 5.48 12.65
CA LYS A 207 -8.44 6.02 12.44
C LYS A 207 -9.14 5.30 11.28
N LEU A 208 -10.47 5.25 11.33
CA LEU A 208 -11.28 4.76 10.21
C LEU A 208 -11.24 5.72 9.02
N VAL A 209 -11.18 7.02 9.30
CA VAL A 209 -11.16 8.12 8.31
C VAL A 209 -10.09 9.11 8.76
N ASP A 210 -9.36 9.69 7.80
CA ASP A 210 -8.44 10.80 8.05
C ASP A 210 -9.19 12.00 8.64
N ASP A 211 -8.50 12.76 9.49
CA ASP A 211 -9.05 13.95 10.13
C ASP A 211 -8.94 15.16 9.20
N PHE A 212 -9.88 15.26 8.26
CA PHE A 212 -9.88 16.36 7.27
C PHE A 212 -10.09 17.74 7.90
N ASP A 213 -10.61 17.82 9.13
CA ASP A 213 -10.80 19.08 9.85
C ASP A 213 -9.52 19.61 10.50
N ALA A 214 -8.43 18.83 10.47
CA ALA A 214 -7.11 19.30 10.88
C ALA A 214 -6.69 20.52 10.03
N PRO A 215 -6.23 21.62 10.65
CA PRO A 215 -5.82 22.83 9.92
C PRO A 215 -4.64 22.56 8.98
N GLU A 216 -3.80 21.56 9.28
CA GLU A 216 -2.71 21.11 8.42
C GLU A 216 -3.19 20.48 7.10
N LEU A 217 -4.42 19.98 7.04
CA LEU A 217 -4.96 19.38 5.82
C LEU A 217 -5.84 20.34 5.03
N GLU A 218 -6.24 21.48 5.61
CA GLU A 218 -7.09 22.48 4.94
C GLU A 218 -6.58 22.87 3.54
N PRO A 219 -5.28 23.18 3.34
CA PRO A 219 -4.79 23.64 2.04
C PRO A 219 -4.86 22.57 0.93
N VAL A 220 -4.90 21.29 1.31
CA VAL A 220 -4.88 20.14 0.39
C VAL A 220 -6.19 19.37 0.37
N ARG A 221 -7.16 19.76 1.22
CA ARG A 221 -8.44 19.06 1.41
C ARG A 221 -9.20 18.90 0.10
N GLN A 222 -9.31 19.95 -0.70
CA GLN A 222 -10.06 19.88 -1.95
C GLN A 222 -9.42 18.92 -2.94
N ALA A 223 -8.08 18.92 -3.06
CA ALA A 223 -7.37 17.99 -3.94
C ALA A 223 -7.59 16.52 -3.53
N PHE A 224 -7.65 16.25 -2.23
CA PHE A 224 -8.02 14.93 -1.71
C PHE A 224 -9.46 14.55 -2.04
N MET A 225 -10.42 15.46 -1.88
CA MET A 225 -11.83 15.21 -2.22
C MET A 225 -12.02 14.97 -3.71
N ASP A 226 -11.38 15.77 -4.56
CA ASP A 226 -11.42 15.63 -6.02
C ASP A 226 -10.83 14.29 -6.47
N GLY A 227 -9.73 13.87 -5.83
CA GLY A 227 -9.10 12.57 -6.05
C GLY A 227 -9.98 11.39 -5.62
N ALA A 228 -10.66 11.50 -4.48
CA ALA A 228 -11.63 10.50 -4.04
C ALA A 228 -12.82 10.40 -5.03
N MET A 229 -13.36 11.53 -5.47
CA MET A 229 -14.46 11.56 -6.45
C MET A 229 -14.01 11.04 -7.82
N PHE A 230 -12.77 11.30 -8.22
CA PHE A 230 -12.18 10.72 -9.42
C PHE A 230 -12.21 9.18 -9.36
N ILE A 231 -11.65 8.60 -8.29
CA ILE A 231 -11.60 7.14 -8.12
C ILE A 231 -13.00 6.56 -8.10
N TYR A 232 -13.92 7.24 -7.42
CA TYR A 232 -15.30 6.81 -7.30
C TYR A 232 -16.05 6.84 -8.64
N GLY A 233 -16.00 7.95 -9.36
CA GLY A 233 -16.63 8.08 -10.68
C GLY A 233 -16.06 7.09 -11.70
N HIS A 234 -14.74 6.87 -11.67
CA HIS A 234 -14.10 5.79 -12.43
C HIS A 234 -14.69 4.42 -12.09
N THR A 235 -14.74 4.08 -10.81
CA THR A 235 -15.17 2.76 -10.33
C THR A 235 -16.62 2.48 -10.72
N VAL A 236 -17.51 3.46 -10.54
CA VAL A 236 -18.93 3.33 -10.86
C VAL A 236 -19.15 3.13 -12.36
N LEU A 237 -18.51 3.93 -13.23
CA LEU A 237 -18.63 3.74 -14.68
C LEU A 237 -17.98 2.46 -15.20
N GLN A 238 -16.85 2.05 -14.62
CA GLN A 238 -16.22 0.77 -14.97
C GLN A 238 -17.15 -0.40 -14.63
N ARG A 239 -17.75 -0.39 -13.43
CA ARG A 239 -18.62 -1.46 -12.95
C ARG A 239 -19.92 -1.56 -13.73
N GLU A 240 -20.59 -0.45 -13.98
CA GLU A 240 -21.94 -0.46 -14.55
C GLU A 240 -21.93 -0.52 -16.08
N CYS A 241 -20.91 0.05 -16.73
CA CYS A 241 -20.92 0.24 -18.19
C CYS A 241 -19.61 -0.15 -18.90
N GLY A 242 -18.58 -0.60 -18.17
CA GLY A 242 -17.26 -0.86 -18.75
C GLY A 242 -16.55 0.39 -19.28
N MET A 243 -17.03 1.59 -18.89
CA MET A 243 -16.51 2.89 -19.35
C MET A 243 -15.50 3.49 -18.34
N GLY A 244 -14.66 2.64 -17.74
CA GLY A 244 -13.63 3.09 -16.81
C GLY A 244 -12.48 3.83 -17.50
N TYR A 245 -11.58 4.38 -16.69
CA TYR A 245 -10.53 5.33 -17.08
C TYR A 245 -9.63 4.84 -18.21
N GLN A 246 -9.38 3.53 -18.22
CA GLN A 246 -8.51 2.88 -19.19
C GLN A 246 -9.27 2.24 -20.36
N SER A 247 -10.61 2.34 -20.39
CA SER A 247 -11.43 1.78 -21.46
C SER A 247 -11.14 2.45 -22.81
N GLU A 248 -11.38 1.73 -23.90
CA GLU A 248 -11.29 2.28 -25.26
C GLU A 248 -12.21 3.50 -25.43
N TRP A 249 -13.40 3.45 -24.82
CA TRP A 249 -14.33 4.58 -24.78
C TRP A 249 -13.68 5.83 -24.18
N ALA A 250 -13.07 5.70 -23.00
CA ALA A 250 -12.45 6.82 -22.30
C ALA A 250 -11.26 7.38 -23.08
N GLN A 251 -10.42 6.51 -23.64
CA GLN A 251 -9.27 6.93 -24.45
C GLN A 251 -9.68 7.68 -25.73
N THR A 252 -10.82 7.30 -26.31
CA THR A 252 -11.36 7.92 -27.53
C THR A 252 -12.05 9.26 -27.24
N GLN A 253 -12.91 9.29 -26.22
CA GLN A 253 -13.72 10.48 -25.90
C GLN A 253 -12.92 11.54 -25.12
N LEU A 254 -11.91 11.13 -24.38
CA LEU A 254 -11.15 11.96 -23.45
C LEU A 254 -9.65 11.63 -23.61
N PRO A 255 -9.00 12.11 -24.69
CA PRO A 255 -7.66 11.66 -25.06
C PRO A 255 -6.57 12.09 -24.08
N THR A 256 -6.72 13.23 -23.41
CA THR A 256 -5.73 13.69 -22.42
C THR A 256 -6.04 13.19 -21.01
N ARG A 257 -4.99 13.07 -20.18
CA ARG A 257 -5.15 12.73 -18.75
C ARG A 257 -6.06 13.73 -18.04
N ARG A 258 -5.84 15.03 -18.29
CA ARG A 258 -6.63 16.11 -17.69
C ARG A 258 -8.12 15.98 -18.01
N GLU A 259 -8.48 15.78 -19.27
CA GLU A 259 -9.88 15.59 -19.68
C GLU A 259 -10.52 14.40 -18.97
N ARG A 260 -9.81 13.25 -18.92
CA ARG A 260 -10.30 12.09 -18.17
C ARG A 260 -10.51 12.39 -16.70
N ASN A 261 -9.52 12.98 -16.04
CA ASN A 261 -9.61 13.29 -14.62
C ASN A 261 -10.79 14.21 -14.33
N THR A 262 -10.94 15.31 -15.08
CA THR A 262 -12.07 16.23 -14.94
C THR A 262 -13.41 15.51 -15.11
N PHE A 263 -13.53 14.65 -16.12
CA PHE A 263 -14.73 13.87 -16.37
C PHE A 263 -15.06 12.93 -15.21
N TYR A 264 -14.13 12.08 -14.78
CA TYR A 264 -14.39 11.09 -13.72
C TYR A 264 -14.59 11.74 -12.35
N THR A 265 -13.90 12.85 -12.05
CA THR A 265 -14.19 13.65 -10.85
C THR A 265 -15.62 14.19 -10.91
N ARG A 266 -16.06 14.73 -12.04
CA ARG A 266 -17.44 15.23 -12.21
C ARG A 266 -18.47 14.12 -12.04
N VAL A 267 -18.23 12.95 -12.65
CA VAL A 267 -19.07 11.77 -12.47
C VAL A 267 -19.18 11.43 -10.98
N GLY A 268 -18.07 11.32 -10.26
CA GLY A 268 -18.08 11.01 -8.83
C GLY A 268 -18.96 11.93 -8.00
N TYR A 269 -18.94 13.24 -8.30
CA TYR A 269 -19.82 14.22 -7.67
C TYR A 269 -21.30 14.08 -8.04
N LEU A 270 -21.62 13.54 -9.22
CA LEU A 270 -22.99 13.34 -9.70
C LEU A 270 -23.61 12.03 -9.23
N VAL A 271 -22.81 11.03 -8.83
CA VAL A 271 -23.30 9.71 -8.40
C VAL A 271 -22.95 9.35 -6.95
N PRO A 272 -23.10 10.23 -5.94
CA PRO A 272 -22.56 10.02 -4.59
C PRO A 272 -23.08 8.77 -3.85
N GLY A 273 -24.16 8.14 -4.33
CA GLY A 273 -24.71 6.87 -3.80
C GLY A 273 -24.22 5.60 -4.49
N GLY A 274 -23.44 5.72 -5.57
CA GLY A 274 -22.79 4.58 -6.23
C GLY A 274 -23.68 3.81 -7.19
N GLU A 275 -24.87 4.35 -7.45
CA GLU A 275 -25.85 3.80 -8.37
C GLU A 275 -26.04 4.76 -9.53
N ILE A 276 -25.81 4.28 -10.75
CA ILE A 276 -26.24 4.98 -11.96
C ILE A 276 -27.70 4.59 -12.20
N ARG A 277 -28.62 5.54 -12.02
CA ARG A 277 -30.08 5.32 -12.18
C ARG A 277 -30.61 5.63 -13.58
N VAL A 278 -29.70 5.98 -14.48
CA VAL A 278 -29.98 6.35 -15.87
C VAL A 278 -29.30 5.35 -16.80
N ALA A 279 -29.94 5.04 -17.92
CA ALA A 279 -29.33 4.19 -18.93
C ALA A 279 -28.21 4.96 -19.66
N LEU A 280 -26.97 4.46 -19.50
CA LEU A 280 -25.79 4.91 -20.21
C LEU A 280 -25.35 3.84 -21.21
N GLU A 281 -24.89 4.27 -22.38
CA GLU A 281 -24.44 3.38 -23.46
C GLU A 281 -23.04 3.81 -23.94
N PRO A 282 -22.14 2.88 -24.27
CA PRO A 282 -20.81 3.21 -24.80
C PRO A 282 -20.80 3.98 -26.13
N THR A 283 -21.95 4.13 -26.81
CA THR A 283 -22.09 4.97 -28.00
C THR A 283 -22.24 6.45 -27.67
N MET A 284 -22.55 6.79 -26.41
CA MET A 284 -22.70 8.17 -25.96
C MET A 284 -21.34 8.86 -25.87
N SER A 285 -21.31 10.15 -26.21
CA SER A 285 -20.19 11.04 -25.93
C SER A 285 -20.05 11.32 -24.43
N ALA A 286 -18.87 11.76 -24.00
CA ALA A 286 -18.66 12.17 -22.60
C ALA A 286 -19.63 13.26 -22.15
N SER A 287 -19.99 14.22 -23.03
CA SER A 287 -20.98 15.26 -22.73
C SER A 287 -22.39 14.71 -22.55
N GLU A 288 -22.80 13.73 -23.37
CA GLU A 288 -24.12 13.09 -23.24
C GLU A 288 -24.22 12.27 -21.96
N VAL A 289 -23.14 11.58 -21.58
CA VAL A 289 -23.07 10.85 -20.30
C VAL A 289 -23.24 11.83 -19.12
N LEU A 290 -22.48 12.92 -19.08
CA LEU A 290 -22.62 13.92 -18.02
C LEU A 290 -24.03 14.53 -18.01
N GLY A 291 -24.57 14.89 -19.18
CA GLY A 291 -25.92 15.46 -19.28
C GLY A 291 -27.01 14.51 -18.77
N LYS A 292 -26.84 13.20 -18.91
CA LYS A 292 -27.78 12.22 -18.32
C LYS A 292 -27.63 12.07 -16.82
N LEU A 293 -26.41 12.19 -16.27
CA LEU A 293 -26.16 12.09 -14.83
C LEU A 293 -26.62 13.33 -14.06
N GLU A 294 -26.73 14.48 -14.73
CA GLU A 294 -27.20 15.75 -14.15
C GLU A 294 -28.73 15.87 -14.04
N ASN A 295 -29.48 15.04 -14.78
CA ASN A 295 -30.95 15.06 -14.85
C ASN A 295 -31.58 13.91 -14.04
#